data_AF-A0A814AEF0-F1
#
_entry.id   AF-A0A814AEF0-F1
#
_cell.length_a   1.000
_cell.length_b   1.000
_cell.length_c   1.000
_cell.angle_alpha   90.00
_cell.angle_beta   90.00
_cell.angle_gamma   90.00
#
_symmetry.space_group_name_H-M   'P 1'
#
loop_
_entity.id
_entity.type
_entity.pdbx_description
1 polymer ?
#
loop_
_entity_poly.entity_id
_entity_poly.type
_entity_poly.pdbx_seq_one_letter_code
_entity_poly.pdbx_strand_id
1 'polypeptide(L)'
;MQKFITNNDIIYLNVGGEKIVTSRGTLTLVPGTLLSKMFSGKWEDKIMKDKDGYIFLDYSPALFKCLIDQLREWNDTVFAEEEKVFGLPAGFEQQFQKFIQQLGFDSKYVNKSASSNIQESNQERFNKLVGKIELADNGKVARHDASVTQSEVRGTGLYSTGIHRIRLKMEKVVDWVYVGIINHSAPAHEHSRTSTSAYGWLSGTRKYVFIKGQNNPGYDGYDGDICENDAVDLVLNCNEFKIQLLNKRTSKQYEIPIDSQACPFPWQLNVNLYNPNTSVRILS
;
A
#
# COMPACT_ATOMS: atom_id res chain seq x y z
N MET A 1 -0.11 51.60 -5.49
CA MET A 1 1.09 50.93 -6.05
C MET A 1 0.75 49.47 -6.28
N GLN A 2 0.88 48.98 -7.51
CA GLN A 2 0.74 47.56 -7.79
C GLN A 2 1.99 46.85 -7.27
N LYS A 3 1.85 46.00 -6.27
CA LYS A 3 2.98 45.27 -5.68
C LYS A 3 3.55 44.35 -6.76
N PHE A 4 4.80 44.57 -7.17
CA PHE A 4 5.49 43.67 -8.08
C PHE A 4 5.73 42.34 -7.36
N ILE A 5 5.13 41.27 -7.87
CA ILE A 5 5.23 39.93 -7.31
C ILE A 5 6.50 39.29 -7.86
N THR A 6 7.40 38.84 -6.98
CA THR A 6 8.69 38.27 -7.37
C THR A 6 8.94 36.93 -6.70
N ASN A 7 9.80 36.08 -7.30
CA ASN A 7 10.20 34.80 -6.69
C ASN A 7 10.96 34.97 -5.36
N ASN A 8 11.48 36.16 -5.09
CA ASN A 8 12.17 36.47 -3.84
C ASN A 8 11.23 36.97 -2.73
N ASP A 9 9.92 37.06 -3.01
CA ASP A 9 8.93 37.43 -1.99
C ASP A 9 8.98 36.44 -0.83
N ILE A 10 9.09 36.95 0.39
CA ILE A 10 9.03 36.14 1.60
C ILE A 10 7.57 35.83 1.93
N ILE A 11 7.27 34.55 2.08
CA ILE A 11 5.95 34.00 2.39
C ILE A 11 5.96 33.46 3.81
N TYR A 12 5.00 33.93 4.60
CA TYR A 12 4.79 33.55 6.00
C TYR A 12 3.63 32.56 6.08
N LEU A 13 3.93 31.32 6.45
CA LEU A 13 2.98 30.20 6.50
C LEU A 13 2.72 29.78 7.94
N ASN A 14 1.48 29.44 8.25
CA ASN A 14 1.10 28.66 9.41
C ASN A 14 0.65 27.29 8.92
N VAL A 15 1.47 26.27 9.12
CA VAL A 15 1.20 24.90 8.67
C VAL A 15 0.82 24.07 9.87
N GLY A 16 -0.45 23.66 9.99
CA GLY A 16 -0.93 22.82 11.09
C GLY A 16 -0.68 23.41 12.49
N GLY A 17 -0.53 24.73 12.62
CA GLY A 17 -0.19 25.43 13.86
C GLY A 17 1.28 25.87 13.96
N GLU A 18 2.16 25.38 13.09
CA GLU A 18 3.58 25.72 13.10
C GLU A 18 3.93 26.83 12.11
N LYS A 19 4.69 27.84 12.55
CA LYS A 19 5.09 28.97 11.71
C LYS A 19 6.30 28.59 10.86
N ILE A 20 6.16 28.66 9.54
CA ILE A 20 7.21 28.39 8.56
C ILE A 20 7.38 29.62 7.67
N VAL A 21 8.61 30.00 7.39
CA VAL A 21 8.95 31.10 6.49
C VAL A 21 9.74 30.56 5.31
N THR A 22 9.37 30.93 4.09
CA THR A 22 10.05 30.50 2.86
C THR A 22 9.88 31.52 1.73
N SER A 23 10.58 31.34 0.61
CA SER A 23 10.43 32.20 -0.57
C SER A 23 9.30 31.73 -1.47
N ARG A 24 8.70 32.66 -2.21
CA ARG A 24 7.75 32.34 -3.29
C ARG A 24 8.36 31.38 -4.30
N GLY A 25 9.61 31.63 -4.71
CA GLY A 25 10.34 30.80 -5.67
C GLY A 25 10.44 29.34 -5.24
N THR A 26 10.60 29.08 -3.93
CA THR A 26 10.57 27.71 -3.40
C THR A 26 9.20 27.07 -3.59
N LEU A 27 8.12 27.77 -3.24
CA LEU A 27 6.74 27.26 -3.34
C LEU A 27 6.26 27.11 -4.79
N THR A 28 6.81 27.91 -5.71
CA THR A 28 6.45 27.89 -7.13
C THR A 28 7.44 27.12 -8.01
N LEU A 29 8.50 26.55 -7.42
CA LEU A 29 9.63 25.92 -8.12
C LEU A 29 9.19 24.90 -9.17
N VAL A 30 8.17 24.10 -8.86
CA VAL A 30 7.64 23.07 -9.76
C VAL A 30 6.29 23.52 -10.33
N PRO A 31 6.23 23.93 -11.61
CA PRO A 31 4.99 24.34 -12.26
C PRO A 31 3.93 23.23 -12.26
N GLY A 32 2.66 23.62 -12.16
CA GLY A 32 1.52 22.70 -12.25
C GLY A 32 1.07 22.10 -10.91
N THR A 33 1.94 22.13 -9.89
CA THR A 33 1.61 21.72 -8.52
C THR A 33 0.57 22.64 -7.88
N LEU A 34 -0.09 22.16 -6.82
CA LEU A 34 -1.02 22.95 -6.02
C LEU A 34 -0.32 24.17 -5.41
N LEU A 35 0.89 24.00 -4.87
CA LEU A 35 1.68 25.10 -4.31
C LEU A 35 1.98 26.16 -5.37
N SER A 36 2.45 25.77 -6.57
CA SER A 36 2.73 26.72 -7.64
C SER A 36 1.49 27.51 -8.07
N LYS A 37 0.30 26.88 -8.07
CA LYS A 37 -0.98 27.55 -8.36
C LYS A 37 -1.42 28.49 -7.24
N MET A 38 -1.30 28.07 -5.98
CA MET A 38 -1.67 28.87 -4.82
C MET A 38 -0.79 30.13 -4.73
N PHE A 39 0.51 29.97 -4.94
CA PHE A 39 1.51 31.03 -4.77
C PHE A 39 1.93 31.70 -6.09
N SER A 40 1.10 31.61 -7.13
CA SER A 40 1.35 32.23 -8.44
C SER A 40 1.10 33.75 -8.47
N GLY A 41 0.70 34.34 -7.34
CA GLY A 41 0.29 35.74 -7.23
C GLY A 41 -1.15 36.06 -7.66
N LYS A 42 -1.90 35.10 -8.24
CA LYS A 42 -3.27 35.35 -8.72
C LYS A 42 -4.36 35.16 -7.65
N TRP A 43 -4.11 34.32 -6.66
CA TRP A 43 -5.13 33.87 -5.69
C TRP A 43 -4.74 34.09 -4.23
N GLU A 44 -3.56 34.67 -3.97
CA GLU A 44 -2.96 34.71 -2.63
C GLU A 44 -3.76 35.51 -1.61
N ASP A 45 -4.37 36.63 -2.04
CA ASP A 45 -5.19 37.46 -1.16
C ASP A 45 -6.49 36.77 -0.74
N LYS A 46 -6.85 35.66 -1.40
CA LYS A 46 -8.02 34.84 -1.08
C LYS A 46 -7.68 33.61 -0.23
N ILE A 47 -6.40 33.36 0.04
CA ILE A 47 -6.00 32.24 0.90
C ILE A 47 -6.25 32.63 2.35
N MET A 48 -6.78 31.68 3.12
CA MET A 48 -7.03 31.84 4.55
C MET A 48 -5.75 32.25 5.27
N LYS A 49 -5.87 33.21 6.18
CA LYS A 49 -4.79 33.64 7.06
C LYS A 49 -5.21 33.44 8.51
N ASP A 50 -4.26 33.17 9.38
CA ASP A 50 -4.49 33.18 10.81
C ASP A 50 -4.54 34.61 11.38
N LYS A 51 -4.75 34.72 12.70
CA LYS A 51 -4.85 35.99 13.42
C LYS A 51 -3.60 36.89 13.29
N ASP A 52 -2.44 36.31 12.98
CA ASP A 52 -1.17 37.02 12.86
C ASP A 52 -0.85 37.37 11.38
N GLY A 53 -1.78 37.04 10.47
CA GLY A 53 -1.63 37.31 9.03
C GLY A 53 -0.83 36.24 8.26
N TYR A 54 -0.49 35.12 8.87
CA TYR A 54 0.22 34.01 8.21
C TYR A 54 -0.76 33.20 7.39
N ILE A 55 -0.37 32.81 6.17
CA ILE A 55 -1.19 31.97 5.30
C ILE A 55 -1.35 30.59 5.95
N PHE A 56 -2.58 30.20 6.25
CA PHE A 56 -2.87 28.96 6.95
C PHE A 56 -2.99 27.78 5.96
N LEU A 57 -2.25 26.71 6.24
CA LEU A 57 -2.28 25.45 5.50
C LEU A 57 -2.51 24.30 6.49
N ASP A 58 -3.57 23.52 6.26
CA ASP A 58 -3.93 22.40 7.13
C ASP A 58 -3.19 21.12 6.72
N TYR A 59 -1.87 21.13 6.88
CA TYR A 59 -1.00 19.98 6.63
C TYR A 59 -0.17 19.63 7.86
N SER A 60 0.37 18.40 7.90
CA SER A 60 1.34 18.00 8.90
C SER A 60 2.59 18.89 8.82
N PRO A 61 2.97 19.59 9.90
CA PRO A 61 4.16 20.43 9.90
C PRO A 61 5.45 19.68 9.54
N ALA A 62 5.59 18.44 10.05
CA ALA A 62 6.77 17.62 9.81
C ALA A 62 6.94 17.26 8.32
N LEU A 63 5.87 16.80 7.67
CA LEU A 63 5.91 16.47 6.24
C LEU A 63 6.12 17.72 5.39
N PHE A 64 5.49 18.84 5.74
CA PHE A 64 5.64 20.08 4.98
C PHE A 64 7.07 20.64 5.07
N LYS A 65 7.73 20.54 6.22
CA LYS A 65 9.15 20.90 6.35
C LYS A 65 10.05 20.05 5.46
N CYS A 66 9.88 18.72 5.48
CA CYS A 66 10.64 17.82 4.61
C CYS A 66 10.49 18.19 3.12
N LEU A 67 9.27 18.59 2.71
CA LEU A 67 9.02 19.07 1.35
C LEU A 67 9.78 20.37 1.06
N ILE A 68 9.65 21.37 1.94
CA ILE A 68 10.28 22.68 1.74
C ILE A 68 11.80 22.59 1.72
N ASP A 69 12.40 21.78 2.58
CA ASP A 69 13.85 21.63 2.64
C ASP A 69 14.39 21.02 1.32
N GLN A 70 13.73 19.99 0.79
CA GLN A 70 14.12 19.41 -0.50
C GLN A 70 13.88 20.36 -1.69
N LEU A 71 12.80 21.15 -1.67
CA LEU A 71 12.58 22.16 -2.71
C LEU A 71 13.65 23.26 -2.68
N ARG A 72 14.18 23.62 -1.50
CA ARG A 72 15.29 24.57 -1.38
C ARG A 72 16.57 23.99 -1.97
N GLU A 73 16.90 22.75 -1.64
CA GLU A 73 18.05 22.05 -2.22
C GLU A 73 17.98 22.00 -3.75
N TRP A 74 16.79 21.77 -4.33
CA TRP A 74 16.57 21.80 -5.79
C TRP A 74 16.61 23.19 -6.42
N ASN A 75 16.39 24.23 -5.63
CA ASN A 75 16.46 25.62 -6.08
C ASN A 75 17.89 26.16 -6.00
N ASP A 76 18.68 25.65 -5.06
CA ASP A 76 20.08 26.05 -4.83
C ASP A 76 21.08 25.24 -5.69
N THR A 77 20.64 24.15 -6.31
CA THR A 77 21.49 23.30 -7.15
C THR A 77 21.91 24.03 -8.43
N VAL A 78 23.21 24.34 -8.51
CA VAL A 78 23.86 24.98 -9.67
C VAL A 78 23.96 24.03 -10.88
N PHE A 79 23.87 22.71 -10.63
CA PHE A 79 23.99 21.68 -11.66
C PHE A 79 22.60 21.20 -12.10
N ALA A 80 22.17 21.61 -13.29
CA ALA A 80 20.86 21.29 -13.86
C ALA A 80 20.64 19.82 -14.25
N GLU A 81 21.64 18.96 -14.01
CA GLU A 81 21.67 17.57 -14.49
C GLU A 81 21.25 16.53 -13.44
N GLU A 82 21.12 16.91 -12.15
CA GLU A 82 20.61 15.98 -11.14
C GLU A 82 19.10 15.79 -11.25
N GLU A 83 18.67 14.53 -11.20
CA GLU A 83 17.26 14.17 -11.27
C GLU A 83 16.54 14.64 -9.99
N LYS A 84 15.63 15.60 -10.14
CA LYS A 84 14.85 16.16 -9.02
C LYS A 84 13.82 15.15 -8.54
N VAL A 85 14.21 14.30 -7.59
CA VAL A 85 13.36 13.24 -7.03
C VAL A 85 13.34 13.37 -5.51
N PHE A 86 12.14 13.29 -4.93
CA PHE A 86 12.01 13.41 -3.48
C PHE A 86 12.63 12.20 -2.76
N GLY A 87 13.52 12.49 -1.82
CA GLY A 87 13.93 11.55 -0.79
C GLY A 87 12.76 11.27 0.16
N LEU A 88 12.58 10.01 0.54
CA LEU A 88 11.53 9.60 1.48
C LEU A 88 12.08 9.71 2.91
N PRO A 89 11.47 10.53 3.80
CA PRO A 89 11.92 10.64 5.18
C PRO A 89 11.74 9.32 5.92
N ALA A 90 12.79 8.87 6.61
CA ALA A 90 12.79 7.62 7.36
C ALA A 90 11.64 7.58 8.39
N GLY A 91 10.82 6.53 8.36
CA GLY A 91 9.67 6.35 9.25
C GLY A 91 8.41 7.13 8.86
N PHE A 92 8.45 7.95 7.81
CA PHE A 92 7.30 8.69 7.27
C PHE A 92 7.14 8.52 5.75
N GLU A 93 7.75 7.50 5.15
CA GLU A 93 7.91 7.35 3.71
C GLU A 93 6.54 7.37 2.99
N GLN A 94 5.56 6.63 3.50
CA GLN A 94 4.22 6.57 2.92
C GLN A 94 3.45 7.87 3.09
N GLN A 95 3.49 8.43 4.30
CA GLN A 95 2.77 9.66 4.63
C GLN A 95 3.31 10.79 3.75
N PHE A 96 4.63 10.86 3.59
CA PHE A 96 5.29 11.83 2.73
C PHE A 96 4.96 11.61 1.25
N GLN A 97 4.98 10.36 0.76
CA GLN A 97 4.62 10.05 -0.63
C GLN A 97 3.18 10.43 -0.96
N LYS A 98 2.22 10.10 -0.10
CA LYS A 98 0.82 10.52 -0.27
C LYS A 98 0.67 12.03 -0.23
N PHE A 99 1.39 12.68 0.69
CA PHE A 99 1.37 14.13 0.85
C PHE A 99 1.86 14.86 -0.42
N ILE A 100 3.00 14.47 -1.01
CA ILE A 100 3.48 15.08 -2.25
C ILE A 100 2.57 14.79 -3.45
N GLN A 101 1.93 13.62 -3.50
CA GLN A 101 0.92 13.32 -4.54
C GLN A 101 -0.31 14.22 -4.41
N GLN A 102 -0.81 14.44 -3.20
CA GLN A 102 -1.94 15.35 -2.95
C GLN A 102 -1.64 16.79 -3.36
N LEU A 103 -0.39 17.22 -3.26
CA LEU A 103 0.07 18.53 -3.73
C LEU A 103 0.27 18.60 -5.24
N GLY A 104 0.02 17.52 -5.98
CA GLY A 104 0.11 17.48 -7.43
C GLY A 104 1.54 17.39 -7.96
N PHE A 105 2.47 16.80 -7.20
CA PHE A 105 3.77 16.40 -7.74
C PHE A 105 3.62 15.09 -8.53
N ASP A 106 3.82 15.18 -9.84
CA ASP A 106 3.69 14.04 -10.75
C ASP A 106 4.71 12.92 -10.47
N SER A 107 4.43 11.73 -11.01
CA SER A 107 5.20 10.51 -10.82
C SER A 107 6.70 10.59 -11.18
N LYS A 108 7.15 11.63 -11.88
CA LYS A 108 8.57 11.86 -12.18
C LYS A 108 9.36 12.47 -11.02
N TYR A 109 8.70 13.16 -10.09
CA TYR A 109 9.33 13.74 -8.89
C TYR A 109 9.22 12.80 -7.68
N VAL A 110 8.34 11.80 -7.77
CA VAL A 110 8.18 10.76 -6.76
C VAL A 110 9.19 9.66 -7.05
N ASN A 111 9.95 9.25 -6.06
CA ASN A 111 10.93 8.19 -6.24
C ASN A 111 10.23 6.88 -6.64
N LYS A 112 10.29 6.54 -7.93
CA LYS A 112 9.83 5.25 -8.45
C LYS A 112 10.69 4.08 -7.95
N SER A 113 11.78 4.34 -7.21
CA SER A 113 12.67 3.31 -6.66
C SER A 113 12.23 2.70 -5.32
N ALA A 114 11.10 3.15 -4.72
CA ALA A 114 10.26 2.25 -3.91
C ALA A 114 9.49 1.21 -4.78
N SER A 115 9.87 1.14 -6.06
CA SER A 115 9.96 0.00 -6.96
C SER A 115 8.65 -0.51 -7.55
N SER A 116 8.49 -0.26 -8.85
CA SER A 116 7.83 -1.19 -9.78
C SER A 116 8.50 -2.57 -9.82
N ASN A 117 9.72 -2.71 -9.25
CA ASN A 117 10.35 -4.00 -9.01
C ASN A 117 9.61 -4.73 -7.87
N ILE A 118 9.03 -5.86 -8.23
CA ILE A 118 8.38 -6.77 -7.30
C ILE A 118 9.45 -7.38 -6.38
N GLN A 119 9.34 -7.13 -5.08
CA GLN A 119 10.19 -7.72 -4.05
C GLN A 119 9.71 -9.15 -3.77
N GLU A 120 10.59 -10.14 -3.91
CA GLU A 120 10.26 -11.53 -3.58
C GLU A 120 10.29 -11.74 -2.06
N SER A 121 9.19 -12.22 -1.49
CA SER A 121 9.07 -12.46 -0.04
C SER A 121 9.76 -13.78 0.38
N ASN A 122 11.05 -13.94 0.09
CA ASN A 122 11.80 -15.20 0.29
C ASN A 122 11.83 -15.67 1.76
N GLN A 123 11.80 -14.71 2.69
CA GLN A 123 11.78 -14.96 4.13
C GLN A 123 10.38 -15.25 4.70
N GLU A 124 9.32 -15.18 3.89
CA GLU A 124 7.95 -15.46 4.34
C GLU A 124 7.80 -16.89 4.86
N ARG A 125 7.14 -17.04 6.01
CA ARG A 125 6.79 -18.30 6.68
C ARG A 125 5.40 -18.16 7.29
N PHE A 126 4.70 -19.28 7.45
CA PHE A 126 3.52 -19.34 8.29
C PHE A 126 3.91 -19.34 9.77
N ASN A 127 3.16 -18.63 10.63
CA ASN A 127 3.42 -18.60 12.07
C ASN A 127 2.18 -18.57 12.96
N LYS A 128 1.19 -17.73 12.66
CA LYS A 128 0.03 -17.49 13.52
C LYS A 128 -1.09 -18.43 13.12
N LEU A 129 -1.48 -19.31 14.02
CA LEU A 129 -2.41 -20.41 13.77
C LEU A 129 -3.65 -20.27 14.64
N VAL A 130 -4.81 -20.52 14.06
CA VAL A 130 -6.07 -20.77 14.78
C VAL A 130 -6.75 -21.96 14.12
N GLY A 131 -7.19 -22.94 14.93
CA GLY A 131 -7.78 -24.17 14.44
C GLY A 131 -6.77 -25.32 14.28
N LYS A 132 -7.05 -26.22 13.34
CA LYS A 132 -6.41 -27.52 13.16
C LYS A 132 -5.41 -27.51 12.01
N ILE A 133 -4.27 -26.87 12.25
CA ILE A 133 -3.19 -26.71 11.26
C ILE A 133 -1.85 -27.14 11.86
N GLU A 134 -1.17 -28.02 11.15
CA GLU A 134 0.23 -28.38 11.35
C GLU A 134 1.13 -27.56 10.42
N LEU A 135 2.22 -27.05 10.97
CA LEU A 135 3.29 -26.43 10.20
C LEU A 135 4.43 -27.41 9.94
N ALA A 136 4.91 -27.47 8.71
CA ALA A 136 6.06 -28.27 8.30
C ALA A 136 7.07 -27.44 7.48
N ASP A 137 8.24 -28.01 7.21
CA ASP A 137 9.37 -27.36 6.52
C ASP A 137 9.70 -25.98 7.10
N ASN A 138 9.90 -25.92 8.42
CA ASN A 138 10.25 -24.68 9.12
C ASN A 138 9.24 -23.54 8.84
N GLY A 139 7.93 -23.87 8.88
CA GLY A 139 6.85 -22.93 8.61
C GLY A 139 6.60 -22.64 7.14
N LYS A 140 7.20 -23.38 6.19
CA LYS A 140 6.91 -23.22 4.76
C LYS A 140 5.64 -23.93 4.30
N VAL A 141 5.16 -24.92 5.04
CA VAL A 141 3.92 -25.64 4.72
C VAL A 141 2.93 -25.46 5.85
N ALA A 142 1.70 -25.12 5.50
CA ALA A 142 0.56 -25.23 6.38
C ALA A 142 -0.33 -26.36 5.87
N ARG A 143 -0.61 -27.35 6.71
CA ARG A 143 -1.45 -28.50 6.39
C ARG A 143 -2.55 -28.63 7.43
N HIS A 144 -3.77 -28.88 6.98
CA HIS A 144 -4.89 -29.20 7.86
C HIS A 144 -4.71 -30.61 8.45
N ASP A 145 -4.66 -30.72 9.78
CA ASP A 145 -4.15 -31.91 10.49
C ASP A 145 -5.18 -33.04 10.68
N ALA A 146 -6.45 -32.71 10.91
CA ALA A 146 -7.55 -33.64 11.16
C ALA A 146 -8.90 -32.90 11.25
N SER A 147 -10.00 -33.64 11.06
CA SER A 147 -11.41 -33.18 11.12
C SER A 147 -11.81 -32.11 10.09
N VAL A 148 -13.11 -31.93 9.87
CA VAL A 148 -13.64 -30.93 8.92
C VAL A 148 -13.97 -29.66 9.71
N THR A 149 -13.00 -28.76 9.83
CA THR A 149 -13.09 -27.56 10.69
C THR A 149 -12.44 -26.35 10.07
N GLN A 150 -13.01 -25.18 10.37
CA GLN A 150 -12.50 -23.90 9.86
C GLN A 150 -11.18 -23.57 10.56
N SER A 151 -10.16 -23.21 9.80
CA SER A 151 -8.84 -22.88 10.36
C SER A 151 -8.19 -21.73 9.60
N GLU A 152 -7.40 -20.94 10.32
CA GLU A 152 -6.65 -19.80 9.82
C GLU A 152 -5.16 -20.01 10.05
N VAL A 153 -4.37 -19.65 9.05
CA VAL A 153 -2.93 -19.44 9.21
C VAL A 153 -2.50 -18.12 8.56
N ARG A 154 -1.62 -17.38 9.23
CA ARG A 154 -1.04 -16.13 8.68
C ARG A 154 0.46 -16.24 8.45
N GLY A 155 0.94 -15.43 7.51
CA GLY A 155 2.37 -15.25 7.25
C GLY A 155 3.07 -14.37 8.29
N THR A 156 4.39 -14.47 8.37
CA THR A 156 5.28 -13.61 9.16
C THR A 156 5.44 -12.20 8.59
N GLY A 157 5.29 -12.02 7.28
CA GLY A 157 5.51 -10.76 6.58
C GLY A 157 4.49 -9.70 6.96
N LEU A 158 4.98 -8.48 7.18
CA LEU A 158 4.17 -7.28 7.44
C LEU A 158 4.41 -6.27 6.32
N TYR A 159 3.39 -6.06 5.50
CA TYR A 159 3.51 -5.32 4.25
C TYR A 159 2.78 -3.99 4.35
N SER A 160 3.53 -2.89 4.27
CA SER A 160 3.00 -1.53 4.36
C SER A 160 3.42 -0.63 3.20
N THR A 161 4.51 -0.95 2.51
CA THR A 161 5.08 -0.17 1.40
C THR A 161 5.52 -1.07 0.26
N GLY A 162 5.69 -0.51 -0.93
CA GLY A 162 6.30 -1.22 -2.06
C GLY A 162 5.37 -2.24 -2.71
N ILE A 163 5.97 -3.11 -3.52
CA ILE A 163 5.30 -4.20 -4.21
C ILE A 163 5.99 -5.51 -3.82
N HIS A 164 5.23 -6.45 -3.27
CA HIS A 164 5.75 -7.73 -2.77
C HIS A 164 5.11 -8.90 -3.51
N ARG A 165 5.85 -9.97 -3.75
CA ARG A 165 5.32 -11.22 -4.27
C ARG A 165 5.55 -12.34 -3.28
N ILE A 166 4.44 -13.00 -2.96
CA ILE A 166 4.42 -14.24 -2.19
C ILE A 166 4.00 -15.34 -3.16
N ARG A 167 4.91 -16.27 -3.44
CA ARG A 167 4.60 -17.42 -4.28
C ARG A 167 4.09 -18.57 -3.42
N LEU A 168 2.95 -19.14 -3.79
CA LEU A 168 2.30 -20.22 -3.06
C LEU A 168 2.11 -21.42 -3.99
N LYS A 169 2.26 -22.63 -3.46
CA LYS A 169 1.89 -23.88 -4.12
C LYS A 169 0.72 -24.52 -3.39
N MET A 170 -0.33 -24.83 -4.12
CA MET A 170 -1.50 -25.58 -3.64
C MET A 170 -1.15 -27.07 -3.63
N GLU A 171 -0.39 -27.54 -2.65
CA GLU A 171 0.08 -28.93 -2.62
C GLU A 171 -1.07 -29.94 -2.57
N LYS A 172 -2.12 -29.64 -1.81
CA LYS A 172 -3.34 -30.43 -1.75
C LYS A 172 -4.54 -29.50 -1.58
N VAL A 173 -5.55 -29.67 -2.43
CA VAL A 173 -6.81 -28.89 -2.33
C VAL A 173 -7.97 -29.85 -2.14
N VAL A 174 -8.53 -29.90 -0.93
CA VAL A 174 -9.74 -30.66 -0.64
C VAL A 174 -10.89 -29.68 -0.42
N ASP A 175 -11.81 -29.61 -1.39
CA ASP A 175 -12.89 -28.62 -1.54
C ASP A 175 -12.39 -27.20 -1.86
N TRP A 176 -11.78 -26.53 -0.88
CA TRP A 176 -11.33 -25.15 -1.05
C TRP A 176 -10.17 -24.75 -0.14
N VAL A 177 -9.41 -23.78 -0.63
CA VAL A 177 -8.37 -23.02 0.07
C VAL A 177 -8.68 -21.55 -0.16
N TYR A 178 -8.69 -20.74 0.89
CA TYR A 178 -8.71 -19.29 0.74
C TYR A 178 -7.27 -18.75 0.79
N VAL A 179 -6.93 -17.86 -0.12
CA VAL A 179 -5.63 -17.16 -0.18
C VAL A 179 -5.88 -15.67 -0.37
N GLY A 180 -5.26 -14.85 0.48
CA GLY A 180 -5.39 -13.41 0.39
C GLY A 180 -4.58 -12.68 1.44
N ILE A 181 -5.07 -11.51 1.81
CA ILE A 181 -4.50 -10.67 2.87
C ILE A 181 -5.54 -10.38 3.94
N ILE A 182 -5.04 -9.97 5.11
CA ILE A 182 -5.81 -9.39 6.20
C ILE A 182 -5.00 -8.28 6.87
N ASN A 183 -5.66 -7.34 7.54
CA ASN A 183 -4.97 -6.42 8.44
C ASN A 183 -4.30 -7.20 9.58
N HIS A 184 -3.02 -6.92 9.85
CA HIS A 184 -2.25 -7.60 10.89
C HIS A 184 -2.91 -7.55 12.29
N SER A 185 -3.47 -6.41 12.65
CA SER A 185 -4.12 -6.15 13.93
C SER A 185 -5.51 -6.78 14.04
N ALA A 186 -6.07 -7.32 12.95
CA ALA A 186 -7.34 -8.02 13.01
C ALA A 186 -7.23 -9.25 13.93
N PRO A 187 -8.22 -9.50 14.82
CA PRO A 187 -8.25 -10.69 15.66
C PRO A 187 -8.10 -11.96 14.82
N ALA A 188 -7.33 -12.92 15.32
CA ALA A 188 -7.24 -14.22 14.69
C ALA A 188 -8.47 -15.06 15.06
N HIS A 189 -9.04 -15.75 14.07
CA HIS A 189 -10.29 -16.48 14.20
C HIS A 189 -10.42 -17.50 13.05
N GLU A 190 -11.07 -18.63 13.31
CA GLU A 190 -11.25 -19.73 12.34
C GLU A 190 -11.92 -19.32 11.02
N HIS A 191 -12.67 -18.21 11.03
CA HIS A 191 -13.37 -17.65 9.87
C HIS A 191 -12.75 -16.31 9.42
N SER A 192 -11.43 -16.15 9.50
CA SER A 192 -10.81 -14.85 9.23
C SER A 192 -11.10 -14.30 7.83
N ARG A 193 -11.38 -15.17 6.84
CA ARG A 193 -11.84 -14.76 5.50
C ARG A 193 -13.12 -13.93 5.49
N THR A 194 -13.93 -13.96 6.55
CA THR A 194 -15.15 -13.15 6.70
C THR A 194 -14.92 -11.88 7.53
N SER A 195 -13.68 -11.58 7.92
CA SER A 195 -13.33 -10.31 8.55
C SER A 195 -13.56 -9.16 7.57
N THR A 196 -14.01 -8.00 8.08
CA THR A 196 -14.14 -6.77 7.29
C THR A 196 -12.82 -6.29 6.68
N SER A 197 -11.69 -6.77 7.18
CA SER A 197 -10.34 -6.48 6.67
C SER A 197 -9.76 -7.57 5.77
N ALA A 198 -10.52 -8.64 5.46
CA ALA A 198 -10.04 -9.76 4.65
C ALA A 198 -10.40 -9.60 3.16
N TYR A 199 -9.40 -9.86 2.32
CA TYR A 199 -9.48 -9.74 0.86
C TYR A 199 -8.74 -10.88 0.20
N GLY A 200 -9.37 -11.61 -0.71
CA GLY A 200 -8.70 -12.73 -1.38
C GLY A 200 -9.62 -13.61 -2.20
N TRP A 201 -9.07 -14.72 -2.69
CA TRP A 201 -9.74 -15.64 -3.58
C TRP A 201 -9.87 -17.02 -2.93
N LEU A 202 -10.95 -17.72 -3.29
CA LEU A 202 -11.14 -19.11 -2.93
C LEU A 202 -10.75 -20.00 -4.11
N SER A 203 -9.98 -21.05 -3.86
CA SER A 203 -9.69 -22.08 -4.87
C SER A 203 -10.93 -22.90 -5.21
N GLY A 204 -10.84 -23.64 -6.31
CA GLY A 204 -11.91 -24.50 -6.79
C GLY A 204 -13.02 -23.74 -7.53
N THR A 205 -13.97 -24.50 -8.07
CA THR A 205 -14.93 -24.04 -9.09
C THR A 205 -16.01 -23.09 -8.58
N ARG A 206 -15.99 -22.70 -7.29
CA ARG A 206 -16.99 -21.82 -6.67
C ARG A 206 -16.84 -20.36 -7.08
N LYS A 207 -15.70 -19.95 -7.64
CA LYS A 207 -15.44 -18.59 -8.14
C LYS A 207 -15.58 -17.49 -7.09
N TYR A 208 -15.40 -17.83 -5.81
CA TYR A 208 -15.63 -16.89 -4.72
C TYR A 208 -14.43 -15.95 -4.55
N VAL A 209 -14.73 -14.66 -4.49
CA VAL A 209 -13.79 -13.59 -4.17
C VAL A 209 -14.30 -12.88 -2.93
N PHE A 210 -13.49 -12.78 -1.90
CA PHE A 210 -13.84 -12.07 -0.67
C PHE A 210 -13.32 -10.65 -0.74
N ILE A 211 -14.22 -9.69 -0.54
CA ILE A 211 -13.94 -8.25 -0.48
C ILE A 211 -14.58 -7.74 0.80
N LYS A 212 -13.77 -7.23 1.74
CA LYS A 212 -14.23 -6.87 3.09
C LYS A 212 -14.97 -8.01 3.81
N GLY A 213 -14.48 -9.22 3.61
CA GLY A 213 -15.08 -10.43 4.19
C GLY A 213 -16.40 -10.89 3.55
N GLN A 214 -16.88 -10.20 2.52
CA GLN A 214 -18.12 -10.55 1.82
C GLN A 214 -17.80 -11.31 0.53
N ASN A 215 -18.58 -12.36 0.25
CA ASN A 215 -18.41 -13.17 -0.95
C ASN A 215 -19.00 -12.45 -2.18
N ASN A 216 -18.19 -12.33 -3.24
CA ASN A 216 -18.52 -11.74 -4.53
C ASN A 216 -18.18 -12.76 -5.63
N PRO A 217 -19.08 -13.70 -5.96
CA PRO A 217 -18.81 -14.72 -6.96
C PRO A 217 -18.54 -14.11 -8.34
N GLY A 218 -17.48 -14.55 -9.00
CA GLY A 218 -17.15 -14.10 -10.37
C GLY A 218 -16.59 -12.67 -10.46
N TYR A 219 -16.26 -12.04 -9.33
CA TYR A 219 -15.70 -10.69 -9.31
C TYR A 219 -14.51 -10.57 -10.25
N ASP A 220 -14.51 -9.51 -11.07
CA ASP A 220 -13.48 -9.21 -12.07
C ASP A 220 -13.13 -10.39 -12.99
N GLY A 221 -14.13 -11.21 -13.32
CA GLY A 221 -13.95 -12.37 -14.19
C GLY A 221 -13.26 -13.56 -13.53
N TYR A 222 -13.09 -13.58 -12.20
CA TYR A 222 -12.55 -14.73 -11.49
C TYR A 222 -13.40 -15.98 -11.72
N ASP A 223 -12.79 -17.04 -12.27
CA ASP A 223 -13.50 -18.25 -12.64
C ASP A 223 -13.14 -19.48 -11.80
N GLY A 224 -12.48 -19.27 -10.65
CA GLY A 224 -12.20 -20.34 -9.69
C GLY A 224 -11.15 -21.32 -10.19
N ASP A 225 -10.16 -20.81 -10.92
CA ASP A 225 -9.23 -21.63 -11.69
C ASP A 225 -8.08 -22.23 -10.87
N ILE A 226 -7.88 -21.81 -9.61
CA ILE A 226 -6.87 -22.37 -8.71
C ILE A 226 -7.24 -23.81 -8.34
N CYS A 227 -6.35 -24.76 -8.64
CA CYS A 227 -6.52 -26.18 -8.29
C CYS A 227 -5.29 -26.78 -7.60
N GLU A 228 -5.40 -28.05 -7.20
CA GLU A 228 -4.27 -28.83 -6.68
C GLU A 228 -3.09 -28.82 -7.65
N ASN A 229 -1.88 -28.76 -7.07
CA ASN A 229 -0.58 -28.59 -7.70
C ASN A 229 -0.30 -27.24 -8.38
N ASP A 230 -1.24 -26.29 -8.39
CA ASP A 230 -0.98 -24.97 -8.95
C ASP A 230 0.04 -24.20 -8.11
N ALA A 231 0.92 -23.48 -8.81
CA ALA A 231 1.65 -22.36 -8.26
C ALA A 231 0.90 -21.07 -8.57
N VAL A 232 0.73 -20.21 -7.56
CA VAL A 232 0.15 -18.88 -7.71
C VAL A 232 1.09 -17.83 -7.14
N ASP A 233 1.21 -16.70 -7.83
CA ASP A 233 1.89 -15.52 -7.30
C ASP A 233 0.82 -14.58 -6.72
N LEU A 234 0.86 -14.33 -5.41
CA LEU A 234 0.08 -13.28 -4.75
C LEU A 234 0.96 -12.03 -4.69
N VAL A 235 0.58 -10.99 -5.43
CA VAL A 235 1.29 -9.71 -5.48
C VAL A 235 0.56 -8.68 -4.64
N LEU A 236 1.25 -8.09 -3.67
CA LEU A 236 0.74 -7.08 -2.75
C LEU A 236 1.33 -5.74 -3.17
N ASN A 237 0.55 -4.90 -3.84
CA ASN A 237 0.97 -3.56 -4.24
C ASN A 237 0.44 -2.57 -3.18
N CYS A 238 1.24 -2.34 -2.15
CA CYS A 238 0.95 -1.40 -1.08
C CYS A 238 0.93 0.05 -1.57
N ASN A 239 1.68 0.35 -2.64
CA ASN A 239 1.72 1.70 -3.23
C ASN A 239 0.39 2.09 -3.87
N GLU A 240 -0.34 1.12 -4.44
CA GLU A 240 -1.62 1.35 -5.14
C GLU A 240 -2.84 0.81 -4.39
N PHE A 241 -2.67 0.33 -3.15
CA PHE A 241 -3.75 -0.29 -2.38
C PHE A 241 -4.48 -1.37 -3.17
N LYS A 242 -3.74 -2.34 -3.74
CA LYS A 242 -4.34 -3.46 -4.46
C LYS A 242 -3.56 -4.75 -4.27
N ILE A 243 -4.25 -5.88 -4.43
CA ILE A 243 -3.63 -7.21 -4.52
C ILE A 243 -3.94 -7.82 -5.88
N GLN A 244 -3.00 -8.60 -6.40
CA GLN A 244 -3.18 -9.38 -7.63
C GLN A 244 -2.87 -10.84 -7.38
N LEU A 245 -3.60 -11.72 -8.05
CA LEU A 245 -3.34 -13.14 -8.08
C LEU A 245 -3.02 -13.56 -9.52
N LEU A 246 -1.87 -14.19 -9.73
CA LEU A 246 -1.49 -14.81 -11.01
C LEU A 246 -1.41 -16.32 -10.84
N ASN A 247 -2.25 -17.06 -11.56
CA ASN A 247 -2.14 -18.52 -11.64
C ASN A 247 -1.12 -18.90 -12.72
N LYS A 248 -0.03 -19.59 -12.34
CA LYS A 248 1.06 -19.92 -13.28
C LYS A 248 0.67 -20.96 -14.32
N ARG A 249 -0.30 -21.84 -14.04
CA ARG A 249 -0.77 -22.86 -14.99
C ARG A 249 -1.64 -22.24 -16.08
N THR A 250 -2.60 -21.41 -15.69
CA THR A 250 -3.57 -20.80 -16.63
C THR A 250 -3.09 -19.49 -17.22
N SER A 251 -2.04 -18.89 -16.64
CA SER A 251 -1.58 -17.52 -16.93
C SER A 251 -2.65 -16.44 -16.71
N LYS A 252 -3.75 -16.77 -16.02
CA LYS A 252 -4.80 -15.81 -15.68
C LYS A 252 -4.37 -14.97 -14.50
N GLN A 253 -4.74 -13.70 -14.56
CA GLN A 253 -4.50 -12.71 -13.53
C GLN A 253 -5.81 -12.09 -13.09
N TYR A 254 -5.94 -11.87 -11.78
CA TYR A 254 -7.09 -11.22 -11.15
C TYR A 254 -6.61 -10.14 -10.20
N GLU A 255 -7.38 -9.07 -10.05
CA GLU A 255 -7.03 -7.94 -9.19
C GLU A 255 -8.17 -7.63 -8.21
N ILE A 256 -7.80 -7.21 -6.99
CA ILE A 256 -8.76 -6.65 -6.03
C ILE A 256 -8.19 -5.31 -5.51
N PRO A 257 -8.89 -4.19 -5.73
CA PRO A 257 -8.58 -2.95 -5.03
C PRO A 257 -8.94 -3.07 -3.55
N ILE A 258 -8.07 -2.55 -2.68
CA ILE A 258 -8.19 -2.61 -1.22
C ILE A 258 -8.71 -1.26 -0.72
N ASP A 259 -9.77 -1.32 0.08
CA ASP A 259 -10.26 -0.16 0.82
C ASP A 259 -9.37 0.05 2.04
N SER A 260 -8.57 1.13 2.03
CA SER A 260 -7.60 1.42 3.09
C SER A 260 -8.24 1.67 4.46
N GLN A 261 -9.53 2.00 4.52
CA GLN A 261 -10.25 2.17 5.78
C GLN A 261 -10.67 0.82 6.36
N ALA A 262 -11.09 -0.12 5.49
CA ALA A 262 -11.50 -1.45 5.91
C ALA A 262 -10.31 -2.37 6.21
N CYS A 263 -9.22 -2.27 5.43
CA CYS A 263 -7.99 -3.03 5.63
C CYS A 263 -6.76 -2.08 5.61
N PRO A 264 -6.50 -1.37 6.72
CA PRO A 264 -5.32 -0.54 6.84
C PRO A 264 -4.04 -1.40 6.89
N PHE A 265 -2.88 -0.77 6.75
CA PHE A 265 -1.59 -1.44 6.94
C PHE A 265 -1.31 -1.76 8.42
N PRO A 266 -0.37 -2.70 8.70
CA PRO A 266 0.27 -3.60 7.74
C PRO A 266 -0.68 -4.71 7.27
N TRP A 267 -0.56 -5.09 6.00
CA TRP A 267 -1.17 -6.31 5.49
C TRP A 267 -0.33 -7.52 5.86
N GLN A 268 -0.99 -8.65 6.01
CA GLN A 268 -0.37 -9.94 6.32
C GLN A 268 -1.00 -11.01 5.41
N LEU A 269 -0.19 -11.96 4.93
CA LEU A 269 -0.70 -13.14 4.22
C LEU A 269 -1.74 -13.84 5.11
N ASN A 270 -2.89 -14.16 4.53
CA ASN A 270 -3.98 -14.87 5.20
C ASN A 270 -4.40 -16.08 4.36
N VAL A 271 -4.38 -17.26 4.97
CA VAL A 271 -4.82 -18.51 4.36
C VAL A 271 -5.83 -19.18 5.27
N ASN A 272 -6.97 -19.61 4.72
CA ASN A 272 -7.94 -20.40 5.48
C ASN A 272 -8.06 -21.80 4.85
N LEU A 273 -8.10 -22.83 5.69
CA LEU A 273 -8.21 -24.24 5.35
C LEU A 273 -9.44 -24.84 6.03
N TYR A 274 -9.99 -25.93 5.48
CA TYR A 274 -11.21 -26.56 6.02
C TYR A 274 -11.19 -28.08 6.10
N ASN A 275 -10.79 -28.76 5.03
CA ASN A 275 -10.80 -30.21 4.99
C ASN A 275 -9.43 -30.79 5.35
N PRO A 276 -9.40 -31.99 5.97
CA PRO A 276 -8.16 -32.70 6.30
C PRO A 276 -7.24 -32.86 5.09
N ASN A 277 -5.94 -32.83 5.35
CA ASN A 277 -4.87 -32.95 4.35
C ASN A 277 -4.76 -31.81 3.33
N THR A 278 -5.69 -30.86 3.31
CA THR A 278 -5.53 -29.64 2.51
C THR A 278 -4.24 -28.94 2.93
N SER A 279 -3.36 -28.62 1.98
CA SER A 279 -2.06 -28.03 2.29
C SER A 279 -1.61 -27.00 1.26
N VAL A 280 -0.98 -25.96 1.77
CA VAL A 280 -0.42 -24.85 1.01
C VAL A 280 1.03 -24.67 1.43
N ARG A 281 1.91 -24.48 0.44
CA ARG A 281 3.32 -24.20 0.63
C ARG A 281 3.67 -22.80 0.18
N ILE A 282 4.46 -22.08 0.96
CA ILE A 282 5.17 -20.88 0.51
C ILE A 282 6.42 -21.32 -0.26
N LEU A 283 6.57 -20.85 -1.50
CA LEU A 283 7.76 -21.05 -2.31
C LEU A 283 8.75 -19.90 -2.05
N SER A 284 10.04 -20.22 -2.00
CA SER A 284 11.16 -19.28 -1.91
C SER A 284 11.79 -19.02 -3.28
#